data_AF-A0A9W9SIL8-F1
#
_entry.id   AF-A0A9W9SIL8-F1
#
_cell.length_a   1.000
_cell.length_b   1.000
_cell.length_c   1.000
_cell.angle_alpha   90.00
_cell.angle_beta   90.00
_cell.angle_gamma   90.00
#
_symmetry.space_group_name_H-M   'P 1'
#
loop_
_entity.id
_entity.type
_entity.pdbx_description
1 polymer ?
#
loop_
_entity_poly.entity_id
_entity_poly.type
_entity_poly.pdbx_seq_one_letter_code
_entity_poly.pdbx_strand_id
1 'polypeptide(L)'
;MSSIIDMTRLSKSEETLGNGISDTRIKGYPKGYPELAAFMESDPGFGILRRFNHLHLRNLLYMQEELTSMDRRLYEIDASETDELNNMTRPGDENVDRKVLMTEIRVKLREYGTVLPR
;
A
#
# COMPACT_ATOMS: atom_id res chain seq x y z
N MET A 1 2.80 15.55 74.51
CA MET A 1 3.47 16.13 73.34
C MET A 1 4.51 15.16 72.82
N SER A 2 4.29 14.51 71.67
CA SER A 2 5.39 14.10 70.80
C SER A 2 4.87 13.92 69.38
N SER A 3 5.71 14.32 68.44
CA SER A 3 5.39 14.84 67.11
C SER A 3 4.94 13.77 66.11
N ILE A 4 3.93 14.12 65.32
CA ILE A 4 3.57 13.46 64.06
C ILE A 4 4.72 13.72 63.07
N ILE A 5 5.21 12.65 62.44
CA ILE A 5 6.20 12.73 61.37
C ILE A 5 5.51 13.34 60.15
N ASP A 6 6.03 14.48 59.72
CA ASP A 6 5.56 15.25 58.58
C ASP A 6 5.84 14.47 57.28
N MET A 7 4.79 13.88 56.70
CA MET A 7 4.86 13.06 55.47
C MET A 7 5.10 13.88 54.19
N THR A 8 5.41 15.17 54.31
CA THR A 8 5.61 16.08 53.18
C THR A 8 7.02 16.00 52.58
N ARG A 9 7.84 15.02 52.98
CA ARG A 9 9.25 14.88 52.57
C ARG A 9 9.61 13.65 51.74
N LEU A 10 8.64 12.96 51.13
CA LEU A 10 8.93 12.21 49.90
C LEU A 10 8.69 13.15 48.72
N SER A 11 9.61 14.12 48.58
CA SER A 11 9.95 14.66 47.27
C SER A 11 10.23 13.44 46.38
N LYS A 12 9.28 13.17 45.49
CA LYS A 12 9.44 12.26 44.36
C LYS A 12 10.87 12.42 43.87
N SER A 13 11.68 11.39 44.13
CA SER A 13 12.87 11.13 43.37
C SER A 13 12.44 11.16 41.92
N GLU A 14 12.88 12.20 41.21
CA GLU A 14 12.84 12.28 39.76
C GLU A 14 13.68 11.13 39.23
N GLU A 15 13.05 9.96 39.21
CA GLU A 15 13.57 8.79 38.54
C GLU A 15 13.45 9.09 37.06
N THR A 16 14.62 9.28 36.47
CA THR A 16 14.89 9.54 35.07
C THR A 16 14.20 8.49 34.19
N LEU A 17 12.95 8.75 33.81
CA LEU A 17 12.27 8.01 32.76
C LEU A 17 12.66 8.64 31.43
N GLY A 18 13.52 7.93 30.71
CA GLY A 18 14.09 8.34 29.44
C GLY A 18 13.05 8.88 28.47
N ASN A 19 13.36 10.02 27.86
CA ASN A 19 12.79 10.55 26.63
C ASN A 19 11.28 10.25 26.43
N GLY A 20 10.46 10.60 27.41
CA GLY A 20 9.02 10.47 27.32
C GLY A 20 8.49 11.39 26.23
N ILE A 21 7.93 10.79 25.18
CA ILE A 21 7.19 11.47 24.12
C ILE A 21 6.19 12.44 24.77
N SER A 22 6.37 13.73 24.55
CA SER A 22 5.50 14.75 25.14
C SER A 22 4.07 14.58 24.61
N ASP A 23 3.20 14.06 25.47
CA ASP A 23 1.73 13.88 25.36
C ASP A 23 0.99 15.03 24.64
N THR A 24 1.54 16.25 24.69
CA THR A 24 1.03 17.42 23.99
C THR A 24 1.02 17.32 22.46
N ARG A 25 1.91 16.52 21.84
CA ARG A 25 2.01 16.43 20.37
C ARG A 25 0.89 15.62 19.72
N ILE A 26 0.27 14.70 20.46
CA ILE A 26 -0.74 13.76 19.94
C ILE A 26 -2.17 14.32 20.11
N LYS A 27 -2.40 15.10 21.18
CA LYS A 27 -3.71 15.69 21.54
C LYS A 27 -4.30 16.69 20.54
N GLY A 28 -3.54 17.07 19.50
CA GLY A 28 -4.00 17.97 18.44
C GLY A 28 -4.76 17.28 17.30
N TYR A 29 -4.76 15.95 17.24
CA TYR A 29 -5.36 15.18 16.15
C TYR A 29 -6.80 14.74 16.46
N PRO A 30 -7.68 14.63 15.43
CA PRO A 30 -8.99 14.03 15.60
C PRO A 30 -8.91 12.60 16.15
N LYS A 31 -9.85 12.23 17.01
CA LYS A 31 -9.92 10.89 17.62
C LYS A 31 -9.99 9.78 16.57
N GLY A 32 -9.42 8.62 16.89
CA GLY A 32 -9.43 7.43 16.05
C GLY A 32 -8.13 7.22 15.29
N TYR A 33 -8.21 6.87 14.00
CA TYR A 33 -7.02 6.62 13.18
C TYR A 33 -6.05 7.81 13.06
N PRO A 34 -6.49 9.08 12.99
CA PRO A 34 -5.56 10.21 12.94
C PRO A 34 -4.73 10.36 14.22
N GLU A 35 -5.36 10.24 15.40
CA GLU A 35 -4.68 10.25 16.70
C GLU A 35 -3.72 9.07 16.87
N LEU A 36 -4.14 7.86 16.45
CA LEU A 36 -3.29 6.69 16.47
C LEU A 36 -2.08 6.84 15.53
N ALA A 37 -2.26 7.42 14.34
CA ALA A 37 -1.16 7.69 13.42
C ALA A 37 -0.15 8.67 14.02
N ALA A 38 -0.61 9.76 14.64
CA ALA A 38 0.25 10.71 15.35
C ALA A 38 1.00 10.06 16.52
N PHE A 39 0.37 9.11 17.21
CA PHE A 39 1.04 8.30 18.22
C PHE A 39 2.10 7.37 17.61
N MET A 40 1.79 6.66 16.52
CA MET A 40 2.75 5.76 15.87
C MET A 40 3.94 6.49 15.25
N GLU A 41 3.77 7.73 14.79
CA GLU A 41 4.84 8.60 14.30
C GLU A 41 5.75 9.12 15.42
N SER A 42 5.23 9.19 16.65
CA SER A 42 5.92 9.84 17.76
C SER A 42 7.19 9.11 18.24
N ASP A 43 7.34 7.83 17.91
CA ASP A 43 8.56 7.06 18.11
C ASP A 43 8.79 6.10 16.92
N PRO A 44 9.99 6.10 16.30
CA PRO A 44 10.34 5.17 15.22
C PRO A 44 10.12 3.68 15.57
N GLY A 45 10.22 3.31 16.84
CA GLY A 45 10.00 1.96 17.36
C GLY A 45 8.53 1.52 17.40
N PHE A 46 7.57 2.44 17.32
CA PHE A 46 6.15 2.12 17.26
C PHE A 46 5.67 1.74 15.86
N GLY A 47 6.51 1.94 14.83
CA GLY A 47 6.22 1.66 13.43
C GLY A 47 6.20 0.17 13.02
N ILE A 48 5.92 -0.76 13.93
CA ILE A 48 5.83 -2.19 13.60
C ILE A 48 4.41 -2.51 13.12
N LEU A 49 4.19 -2.33 11.81
CA LEU A 49 2.94 -2.71 11.15
C LEU A 49 3.00 -4.15 10.64
N ARG A 50 1.84 -4.82 10.63
CA ARG A 50 1.70 -6.15 10.03
C ARG A 50 2.07 -6.10 8.55
N ARG A 51 2.99 -6.97 8.14
CA ARG A 51 3.27 -7.21 6.72
C ARG A 51 2.17 -8.08 6.11
N PHE A 52 1.66 -7.69 4.95
CA PHE A 52 0.60 -8.40 4.23
C PHE A 52 1.13 -9.23 3.06
N ASN A 53 2.31 -9.84 3.19
CA ASN A 53 3.00 -10.55 2.09
C ASN A 53 2.12 -11.58 1.39
N HIS A 54 1.39 -12.41 2.16
CA HIS A 54 0.52 -13.42 1.57
C HIS A 54 -0.63 -12.82 0.75
N LEU A 55 -1.26 -11.76 1.27
CA LEU A 55 -2.34 -11.08 0.56
C LEU A 55 -1.81 -10.35 -0.69
N HIS A 56 -0.64 -9.76 -0.58
CA HIS A 56 0.05 -9.11 -1.69
C HIS A 56 0.38 -10.11 -2.82
N LEU A 57 0.95 -11.27 -2.49
CA LEU A 57 1.22 -12.33 -3.46
C LEU A 57 -0.07 -12.85 -4.10
N ARG A 58 -1.14 -13.04 -3.32
CA ARG A 58 -2.44 -13.46 -3.86
C ARG A 58 -3.01 -12.43 -4.85
N ASN A 59 -2.84 -11.14 -4.58
CA ASN A 59 -3.24 -10.09 -5.51
C ASN A 59 -2.40 -10.15 -6.82
N LEU A 60 -1.08 -10.35 -6.70
CA LEU A 60 -0.20 -10.51 -7.86
C LEU A 60 -0.60 -11.70 -8.74
N LEU A 61 -0.90 -12.85 -8.14
CA LEU A 61 -1.36 -14.04 -8.87
C LEU A 61 -2.68 -13.77 -9.61
N TYR A 62 -3.60 -13.03 -8.98
CA TYR A 62 -4.86 -12.64 -9.62
C TYR A 62 -4.64 -11.74 -10.84
N MET A 63 -3.79 -10.73 -10.72
CA MET A 63 -3.43 -9.87 -11.87
C MET A 63 -2.75 -10.64 -13.00
N GLN A 64 -1.94 -11.66 -12.68
CA GLN A 64 -1.33 -12.54 -13.68
C GLN A 64 -2.38 -13.36 -14.44
N GLU A 65 -3.41 -13.85 -13.73
CA GLU A 65 -4.54 -14.55 -14.36
C GLU A 65 -5.31 -13.61 -15.30
N GLU A 66 -5.61 -12.38 -14.86
CA GLU A 66 -6.25 -11.36 -15.70
C GLU A 66 -5.44 -11.08 -16.98
N LEU A 67 -4.13 -10.86 -16.85
CA LEU A 67 -3.23 -10.63 -17.98
C LEU A 67 -3.18 -11.84 -18.91
N THR A 68 -3.14 -13.06 -18.37
CA THR A 68 -3.13 -14.30 -19.16
C THR A 68 -4.43 -14.47 -19.95
N SER A 69 -5.57 -14.08 -19.36
CA SER A 69 -6.86 -14.08 -20.05
C SER A 69 -6.89 -13.05 -21.19
N MET A 70 -6.36 -11.85 -20.94
CA MET A 70 -6.25 -10.81 -21.98
C MET A 70 -5.31 -11.24 -23.12
N ASP A 71 -4.18 -11.87 -22.81
CA ASP A 71 -3.22 -12.38 -23.79
C ASP A 71 -3.87 -13.43 -24.70
N ARG A 72 -4.63 -14.37 -24.13
CA ARG A 72 -5.40 -15.36 -24.91
C ARG A 72 -6.42 -14.69 -25.83
N ARG A 73 -7.18 -13.71 -25.33
CA ARG A 73 -8.15 -12.97 -26.14
C ARG A 73 -7.48 -12.19 -27.27
N LEU A 74 -6.30 -11.63 -27.03
CA LEU A 74 -5.52 -10.93 -28.05
C LEU A 74 -5.07 -11.91 -29.12
N TYR A 75 -4.56 -13.07 -28.73
CA TYR A 75 -4.20 -14.15 -29.65
C TYR A 75 -5.39 -14.60 -30.51
N GLU A 76 -6.59 -14.72 -29.93
CA GLU A 76 -7.80 -15.07 -30.68
C GLU A 76 -8.18 -13.99 -31.71
N ILE A 77 -8.09 -12.70 -31.33
CA ILE A 77 -8.32 -11.58 -32.25
C ILE A 77 -7.31 -11.64 -33.41
N ASP A 78 -6.04 -11.82 -33.10
CA ASP A 78 -4.97 -11.89 -34.10
C ASP A 78 -5.10 -13.12 -35.02
N ALA A 79 -5.51 -14.27 -34.47
CA ALA A 79 -5.73 -15.48 -35.25
C ALA A 79 -6.99 -15.40 -36.14
N SER A 80 -7.96 -14.57 -35.78
CA SER A 80 -9.17 -14.32 -36.57
C SER A 80 -9.00 -13.25 -37.65
N GLU A 81 -7.89 -12.50 -37.61
CA GLU A 81 -7.60 -11.47 -38.60
C GLU A 81 -7.30 -12.09 -39.96
N THR A 82 -8.05 -11.67 -40.96
CA THR A 82 -7.94 -12.21 -42.33
C THR A 82 -7.03 -11.38 -43.21
N ASP A 83 -6.80 -10.12 -42.82
CA ASP A 83 -5.84 -9.26 -43.49
C ASP A 83 -4.44 -9.45 -42.87
N GLU A 84 -3.60 -10.21 -43.57
CA GLU A 84 -2.21 -10.48 -43.17
C GLU A 84 -1.39 -9.19 -42.93
N LEU A 85 -1.80 -8.06 -43.51
CA LEU A 85 -1.15 -6.76 -43.37
C LEU A 85 -1.60 -5.98 -42.11
N ASN A 86 -2.70 -6.40 -41.45
CA ASN A 86 -3.27 -5.75 -40.26
C ASN A 86 -2.72 -6.26 -38.93
N ASN A 87 -1.70 -7.11 -38.95
CA ASN A 87 -1.02 -7.63 -37.76
C ASN A 87 -0.04 -6.62 -37.15
N MET A 88 -0.52 -5.47 -36.69
CA MET A 88 0.23 -4.48 -35.88
C MET A 88 1.50 -3.89 -36.52
N THR A 89 1.77 -4.16 -37.81
CA THR A 89 3.03 -3.78 -38.47
C THR A 89 2.92 -2.44 -39.22
N ARG A 90 1.70 -1.86 -39.33
CA ARG A 90 1.46 -0.57 -39.98
C ARG A 90 0.64 0.40 -39.11
N PRO A 91 0.82 1.73 -39.29
CA PRO A 91 -0.02 2.78 -38.68
C PRO A 91 -1.53 2.72 -38.99
N GLY A 92 -1.99 1.68 -39.71
CA GLY A 92 -3.35 1.56 -40.22
C GLY A 92 -4.10 0.35 -39.70
N ASP A 93 -3.68 -0.28 -38.58
CA ASP A 93 -4.50 -1.30 -37.92
C ASP A 93 -5.91 -0.74 -37.70
N GLU A 94 -6.93 -1.29 -38.35
CA GLU A 94 -8.33 -0.86 -38.20
C GLU A 94 -9.10 -1.71 -37.20
N ASN A 95 -8.48 -2.76 -36.64
CA ASN A 95 -9.13 -3.68 -35.73
C ASN A 95 -9.43 -2.99 -34.39
N VAL A 96 -10.67 -2.55 -34.25
CA VAL A 96 -11.13 -1.80 -33.07
C VAL A 96 -11.02 -2.66 -31.81
N ASP A 97 -11.36 -3.95 -31.90
CA ASP A 97 -11.34 -4.87 -30.76
C ASP A 97 -9.91 -5.06 -30.23
N ARG A 98 -8.93 -5.23 -31.14
CA ARG A 98 -7.51 -5.26 -30.78
C ARG A 98 -7.09 -3.99 -30.06
N LYS A 99 -7.46 -2.82 -30.57
CA LYS A 99 -7.10 -1.52 -29.96
C LYS A 99 -7.69 -1.33 -28.57
N VAL A 100 -8.94 -1.72 -28.38
CA VAL A 100 -9.60 -1.68 -27.07
C VAL A 100 -8.87 -2.61 -26.10
N LEU A 101 -8.65 -3.87 -26.48
CA LEU A 101 -7.99 -4.85 -25.63
C LEU A 101 -6.55 -4.44 -25.29
N MET A 102 -5.79 -3.91 -26.25
CA MET A 102 -4.44 -3.39 -25.99
C MET A 102 -4.44 -2.18 -25.04
N THR A 103 -5.51 -1.39 -25.03
CA THR A 103 -5.66 -0.31 -24.05
C THR A 103 -5.90 -0.86 -22.65
N GLU A 104 -6.76 -1.87 -22.52
CA GLU A 104 -6.98 -2.58 -21.25
C GLU A 104 -5.68 -3.23 -20.73
N ILE A 105 -4.96 -3.94 -21.60
CA ILE A 105 -3.67 -4.57 -21.27
C ILE A 105 -2.66 -3.51 -20.78
N ARG A 106 -2.56 -2.36 -21.46
CA ARG A 106 -1.66 -1.27 -21.03
C ARG A 106 -1.98 -0.76 -19.63
N VAL A 107 -3.27 -0.62 -19.30
CA VAL A 107 -3.69 -0.20 -17.96
C VAL A 107 -3.30 -1.28 -16.94
N LYS A 108 -3.62 -2.54 -17.21
CA LYS A 108 -3.35 -3.66 -16.30
C LYS A 108 -1.85 -3.89 -16.08
N LEU A 109 -1.02 -3.81 -17.12
CA LEU A 109 0.43 -3.92 -17.00
C LEU A 109 1.04 -2.80 -16.16
N ARG A 110 0.52 -1.58 -16.26
CA ARG A 110 0.94 -0.46 -15.41
C ARG A 110 0.56 -0.72 -13.96
N GLU A 111 -0.67 -1.15 -13.68
CA GLU A 111 -1.11 -1.53 -12.33
C GLU A 111 -0.23 -2.65 -11.76
N TYR A 112 -0.02 -3.71 -12.54
CA TYR A 112 0.83 -4.83 -12.18
C TYR A 112 2.27 -4.39 -11.84
N GLY A 113 2.86 -3.52 -12.65
CA GLY A 113 4.20 -2.97 -12.40
C GLY A 113 4.31 -2.17 -11.11
N THR A 114 3.24 -1.49 -10.66
CA THR A 114 3.27 -0.70 -9.41
C THR A 114 3.31 -1.55 -8.15
N VAL A 115 2.84 -2.79 -8.23
CA VAL A 115 2.75 -3.71 -7.10
C VAL A 115 3.84 -4.78 -7.10
N LEU A 116 4.75 -4.80 -8.07
CA LEU A 116 5.85 -5.76 -8.05
C LEU A 116 6.80 -5.46 -6.86
N PRO A 117 7.27 -6.50 -6.14
CA PRO A 117 8.31 -6.34 -5.13
C PRO A 117 9.57 -5.70 -5.76
N ARG A 118 10.14 -4.69 -5.13
CA ARG A 118 11.43 -4.10 -5.52
C ARG A 118 12.61 -4.79 -4.84
#